data_AF-A0A1G4XFB4-F1
#
_entry.id   AF-A0A1G4XFB4-F1
#
_cell.length_a   1.000
_cell.length_b   1.000
_cell.length_c   1.000
_cell.angle_alpha   90.00
_cell.angle_beta   90.00
_cell.angle_gamma   90.00
#
_symmetry.space_group_name_H-M   'P 1'
#
loop_
_entity.id
_entity.type
_entity.pdbx_description
1 polymer ?
#
loop_
_entity_poly.entity_id
_entity_poly.type
_entity_poly.pdbx_seq_one_letter_code
_entity_poly.pdbx_strand_id
1 'polypeptide(L)'
;MESSRATSSLRDEIETLWGVYQAGACASIVALPDDEPMLIYWPLTQEYFTIYNTYALSIGKIKNHMLRKQIIATYTKARSMIDSIRLNNDLLQQWERDCFLFQETRNPVHESHANARHKALVEYATALKESHSGLESAVSELLYRLRRNPYDHPSSAAKY
;
A
#
# COMPACT_ATOMS: atom_id res chain seq x y z
N MET A 1 -14.70 -24.29 9.90
CA MET A 1 -13.26 -24.67 9.90
C MET A 1 -12.45 -23.94 8.83
N GLU A 2 -12.82 -23.97 7.54
CA GLU A 2 -12.07 -23.29 6.46
C GLU A 2 -11.95 -21.75 6.60
N SER A 3 -13.02 -21.08 7.05
CA SER A 3 -13.02 -19.63 7.25
C SER A 3 -12.04 -19.13 8.33
N SER A 4 -11.66 -20.00 9.28
CA SER A 4 -10.69 -19.68 10.34
C SER A 4 -9.24 -19.81 9.86
N ARG A 5 -8.95 -20.78 9.00
CA ARG A 5 -7.63 -20.89 8.35
C ARG A 5 -7.38 -19.73 7.40
N ALA A 6 -8.37 -19.37 6.58
CA ALA A 6 -8.25 -18.23 5.65
C ALA A 6 -7.97 -16.91 6.39
N THR A 7 -8.64 -16.65 7.51
CA THR A 7 -8.42 -15.42 8.29
C THR A 7 -7.06 -15.37 8.98
N SER A 8 -6.55 -16.50 9.47
CA SER A 8 -5.17 -16.58 9.97
C SER A 8 -4.15 -16.33 8.85
N SER A 9 -4.29 -16.99 7.70
CA SER A 9 -3.36 -16.81 6.58
C SER A 9 -3.38 -15.38 6.03
N LEU A 10 -4.55 -14.73 5.97
CA LEU A 10 -4.66 -13.32 5.58
C LEU A 10 -3.98 -12.39 6.58
N ARG A 11 -4.10 -12.66 7.88
CA ARG A 11 -3.38 -11.91 8.91
C ARG A 11 -1.87 -12.03 8.69
N ASP A 12 -1.37 -13.26 8.55
CA ASP A 12 0.06 -13.50 8.43
C ASP A 12 0.63 -12.87 7.14
N GLU A 13 -0.13 -12.91 6.04
CA GLU A 13 0.24 -12.22 4.80
C GLU A 13 0.30 -10.69 4.99
N ILE A 14 -0.75 -10.06 5.54
CA ILE A 14 -0.75 -8.60 5.67
C ILE A 14 0.27 -8.10 6.69
N GLU A 15 0.51 -8.83 7.80
CA GLU A 15 1.58 -8.51 8.76
C GLU A 15 2.96 -8.56 8.08
N THR A 16 3.21 -9.59 7.28
CA THR A 16 4.48 -9.76 6.58
C THR A 16 4.70 -8.66 5.53
N LEU A 17 3.70 -8.41 4.68
CA LEU A 17 3.78 -7.38 3.65
C LEU A 17 3.91 -5.98 4.26
N TRP A 18 3.17 -5.71 5.33
CA TRP A 18 3.27 -4.45 6.06
C TRP A 18 4.68 -4.26 6.65
N GLY A 19 5.26 -5.29 7.27
CA GLY A 19 6.61 -5.24 7.80
C GLY A 19 7.67 -4.95 6.73
N VAL A 20 7.59 -5.59 5.57
CA VAL A 20 8.49 -5.33 4.43
C VAL A 20 8.33 -3.88 3.91
N TYR A 21 7.10 -3.42 3.77
CA TYR A 21 6.82 -2.04 3.37
C TYR A 21 7.36 -1.02 4.39
N GLN A 22 7.17 -1.27 5.69
CA GLN A 22 7.66 -0.43 6.78
C GLN A 22 9.19 -0.33 6.80
N ALA A 23 9.88 -1.46 6.63
CA ALA A 23 11.34 -1.49 6.55
C ALA A 23 11.89 -0.84 5.27
N GLY A 24 11.03 -0.61 4.28
CA GLY A 24 11.40 -0.04 3.00
C GLY A 24 10.77 1.32 2.72
N ALA A 25 9.91 1.40 1.71
CA ALA A 25 9.38 2.64 1.16
C ALA A 25 8.70 3.54 2.20
N CYS A 26 8.10 2.95 3.25
CA CYS A 26 7.49 3.71 4.34
C CYS A 26 8.47 4.66 5.01
N ALA A 27 9.70 4.22 5.30
CA ALA A 27 10.69 5.06 5.98
C ALA A 27 11.01 6.30 5.15
N SER A 28 11.12 6.16 3.83
CA SER A 28 11.32 7.28 2.90
C SER A 28 10.12 8.22 2.85
N ILE A 29 8.90 7.69 2.82
CA ILE A 29 7.67 8.51 2.74
C ILE A 29 7.46 9.31 4.02
N VAL A 30 7.67 8.70 5.19
CA VAL A 30 7.48 9.35 6.48
C VAL A 30 8.55 10.41 6.76
N ALA A 31 9.79 10.17 6.32
CA ALA A 31 10.89 11.11 6.50
C ALA A 31 10.88 12.27 5.49
N LEU A 32 10.06 12.19 4.43
CA LEU A 32 10.00 13.21 3.40
C LEU A 32 9.48 14.54 3.98
N PRO A 33 10.20 15.66 3.82
CA PRO A 33 9.70 16.97 4.18
C PRO A 33 8.43 17.33 3.40
N ASP A 34 7.65 18.29 3.90
CA ASP A 34 6.58 18.87 3.10
C ASP A 34 7.19 19.69 1.96
N ASP A 35 6.50 19.73 0.82
CA ASP A 35 6.94 20.41 -0.40
C ASP A 35 8.23 19.88 -1.06
N GLU A 36 8.73 18.70 -0.64
CA GLU A 36 9.84 18.01 -1.28
C GLU A 36 9.39 16.75 -2.06
N PRO A 37 10.00 16.46 -3.23
CA PRO A 37 9.65 15.29 -4.01
C PRO A 37 10.33 14.02 -3.47
N MET A 38 9.69 12.87 -3.67
CA MET A 38 10.31 11.58 -3.37
C MET A 38 11.25 11.14 -4.51
N LEU A 39 12.53 11.49 -4.40
CA LEU A 39 13.58 11.17 -5.39
C LEU A 39 14.27 9.81 -5.14
N ILE A 40 13.52 8.82 -4.68
CA ILE A 40 14.04 7.47 -4.41
C ILE A 40 13.24 6.47 -5.26
N TYR A 41 13.96 5.70 -6.07
CA TYR A 41 13.37 4.62 -6.85
C TYR A 41 13.17 3.37 -5.99
N TRP A 42 11.93 2.87 -5.94
CA TRP A 42 11.58 1.64 -5.21
C TRP A 42 11.20 0.50 -6.16
N PRO A 43 12.00 -0.57 -6.27
CA PRO A 43 11.73 -1.65 -7.23
C PRO A 43 10.54 -2.52 -6.77
N LEU A 44 9.39 -2.37 -7.44
CA LEU A 44 8.16 -3.15 -7.19
C LEU A 44 7.86 -4.10 -8.35
N THR A 45 8.63 -5.19 -8.42
CA THR A 45 8.64 -6.14 -9.54
C THR A 45 7.86 -7.44 -9.29
N GLN A 46 7.44 -7.70 -8.06
CA GLN A 46 6.77 -8.95 -7.69
C GLN A 46 5.25 -8.85 -7.75
N GLU A 47 4.60 -10.01 -7.92
CA GLU A 47 3.18 -10.20 -7.67
C GLU A 47 2.96 -10.36 -6.16
N TYR A 48 2.31 -9.37 -5.55
CA TYR A 48 1.98 -9.39 -4.11
C TYR A 48 0.55 -9.94 -3.89
N PHE A 49 0.21 -10.22 -2.62
CA PHE A 49 -1.14 -10.63 -2.19
C PHE A 49 -1.58 -12.02 -2.68
N THR A 50 -0.64 -12.97 -2.78
CA THR A 50 -0.92 -14.36 -3.21
C THR A 50 -2.01 -15.02 -2.38
N ILE A 51 -1.96 -14.94 -1.06
CA ILE A 51 -2.93 -15.56 -0.15
C ILE A 51 -4.30 -14.92 -0.34
N TYR A 52 -4.39 -13.58 -0.34
CA TYR A 52 -5.65 -12.88 -0.61
C TYR A 52 -6.28 -13.30 -1.94
N ASN A 53 -5.49 -13.39 -3.01
CA ASN A 53 -5.99 -13.80 -4.32
C ASN A 53 -6.46 -15.26 -4.30
N THR A 54 -5.69 -16.17 -3.68
CA THR A 54 -6.06 -17.59 -3.55
C THR A 54 -7.33 -17.79 -2.73
N TYR A 55 -7.56 -16.99 -1.69
CA TYR A 55 -8.70 -17.13 -0.78
C TYR A 55 -9.89 -16.20 -1.08
N ALA A 56 -9.92 -15.51 -2.22
CA ALA A 56 -10.99 -14.56 -2.55
C ALA A 56 -12.41 -15.15 -2.41
N LEU A 57 -12.63 -16.39 -2.86
CA LEU A 57 -13.91 -17.09 -2.71
C LEU A 57 -14.27 -17.36 -1.25
N SER A 58 -13.28 -17.70 -0.42
CA SER A 58 -13.47 -17.95 1.02
C SER A 58 -13.75 -16.65 1.79
N ILE A 59 -13.14 -15.53 1.39
CA ILE A 59 -13.43 -14.20 1.94
C ILE A 59 -14.91 -13.85 1.70
N GLY A 60 -15.44 -14.15 0.52
CA GLY A 60 -16.86 -13.96 0.19
C GLY A 60 -17.83 -14.68 1.14
N LYS A 61 -17.40 -15.79 1.74
CA LYS A 61 -18.19 -16.61 2.67
C LYS A 61 -18.11 -16.17 4.13
N ILE A 62 -17.28 -15.18 4.47
CA ILE A 62 -17.17 -14.65 5.84
C ILE A 62 -18.51 -14.00 6.22
N LYS A 63 -19.20 -14.53 7.23
CA LYS A 63 -20.53 -14.03 7.66
C LYS A 63 -20.48 -12.60 8.17
N ASN A 64 -19.44 -12.25 8.93
CA ASN A 64 -19.25 -10.92 9.47
C ASN A 64 -18.95 -9.91 8.34
N HIS A 65 -19.98 -9.14 7.95
CA HIS A 65 -19.89 -8.14 6.89
C HIS A 65 -18.81 -7.09 7.15
N MET A 66 -18.68 -6.60 8.39
CA MET A 66 -17.68 -5.57 8.72
C MET A 66 -16.26 -6.10 8.54
N LEU A 67 -15.98 -7.31 9.02
CA LEU A 67 -14.68 -7.94 8.84
C LEU A 67 -14.38 -8.18 7.35
N ARG A 68 -15.34 -8.72 6.61
CA ARG A 68 -15.21 -8.97 5.17
C ARG A 68 -14.89 -7.68 4.40
N LYS A 69 -15.64 -6.60 4.67
CA LYS A 69 -15.39 -5.28 4.07
C LYS A 69 -14.02 -4.73 4.46
N GLN A 70 -13.59 -4.90 5.72
CA GLN A 70 -12.30 -4.42 6.19
C GLN A 70 -11.14 -5.14 5.48
N ILE A 71 -11.23 -6.47 5.30
CA ILE A 71 -10.23 -7.25 4.55
C ILE A 71 -10.12 -6.67 3.13
N ILE A 72 -11.23 -6.60 2.40
CA ILE A 72 -11.24 -6.11 1.01
C ILE A 72 -10.66 -4.69 0.94
N ALA A 73 -11.13 -3.77 1.80
CA ALA A 73 -10.67 -2.39 1.80
C ALA A 73 -9.17 -2.25 2.08
N THR A 74 -8.63 -3.05 3.01
CA THR A 74 -7.20 -3.02 3.35
C THR A 74 -6.34 -3.46 2.17
N TYR A 75 -6.70 -4.57 1.52
CA TYR A 75 -5.97 -5.08 0.36
C TYR A 75 -6.12 -4.18 -0.87
N THR A 76 -7.28 -3.53 -1.05
CA THR A 76 -7.44 -2.49 -2.09
C THR A 76 -6.49 -1.32 -1.83
N LYS A 77 -6.42 -0.81 -0.60
CA LYS A 77 -5.50 0.28 -0.24
C LYS A 77 -4.03 -0.12 -0.40
N ALA A 78 -3.68 -1.36 -0.05
CA ALA A 78 -2.32 -1.86 -0.22
C ALA A 78 -1.91 -1.91 -1.70
N ARG A 79 -2.83 -2.34 -2.59
CA ARG A 79 -2.63 -2.28 -4.04
C ARG A 79 -2.48 -0.83 -4.53
N SER A 80 -3.37 0.07 -4.10
CA SER A 80 -3.28 1.48 -4.47
C SER A 80 -1.97 2.13 -4.01
N MET A 81 -1.41 1.73 -2.86
CA MET A 81 -0.09 2.20 -2.41
C MET A 81 1.04 1.73 -3.32
N ILE A 82 1.01 0.46 -3.75
CA ILE A 82 1.98 -0.09 -4.74
C ILE A 82 1.89 0.68 -6.05
N ASP A 83 0.68 0.89 -6.56
CA ASP A 83 0.45 1.64 -7.80
C ASP A 83 0.94 3.09 -7.66
N SER A 84 0.78 3.68 -6.47
CA SER A 84 1.26 5.03 -6.22
C SER A 84 2.78 5.13 -6.20
N ILE A 85 3.47 4.16 -5.58
CA ILE A 85 4.93 4.10 -5.61
C ILE A 85 5.44 3.88 -7.05
N ARG A 86 4.76 3.05 -7.84
CA ARG A 86 5.09 2.87 -9.27
C ARG A 86 4.94 4.16 -10.06
N LEU A 87 3.86 4.90 -9.86
CA LEU A 87 3.67 6.19 -10.51
C LEU A 87 4.76 7.20 -10.10
N ASN A 88 5.17 7.22 -8.83
CA ASN A 88 6.29 8.05 -8.39
C ASN A 88 7.60 7.68 -9.11
N ASN A 89 7.89 6.38 -9.23
CA ASN A 89 9.05 5.90 -9.96
C ASN A 89 9.03 6.36 -11.44
N ASP A 90 7.86 6.28 -12.09
CA ASP A 90 7.72 6.71 -13.49
C ASP A 90 7.93 8.22 -13.64
N LEU A 91 7.38 9.03 -12.73
CA LEU A 91 7.61 10.48 -12.70
C LEU A 91 9.09 10.81 -12.45
N LEU A 92 9.75 10.09 -11.55
CA LEU A 92 11.17 10.25 -11.24
C LEU A 92 12.03 9.97 -12.47
N GLN A 93 11.81 8.84 -13.14
CA GLN A 93 12.56 8.49 -14.36
C GLN A 93 12.35 9.50 -15.50
N GLN A 94 11.13 10.02 -15.63
CA GLN A 94 10.86 11.07 -16.61
C GLN A 94 11.58 12.37 -16.26
N TRP A 95 11.60 12.76 -14.99
CA TRP A 95 12.34 13.95 -14.55
C TRP A 95 13.85 13.80 -14.79
N GLU A 96 14.44 12.67 -14.37
CA GLU A 96 15.86 12.36 -14.58
C GLU A 96 16.24 12.43 -16.07
N ARG A 97 15.37 11.91 -16.94
CA ARG A 97 15.57 11.97 -18.40
C ARG A 97 15.62 13.41 -18.93
N ASP A 98 14.71 14.28 -18.50
CA ASP A 98 14.72 15.68 -18.95
C ASP A 98 15.94 16.44 -18.41
N CYS A 99 16.33 16.18 -17.16
CA CYS A 99 17.55 16.73 -16.59
C CYS A 99 18.78 16.32 -17.41
N PHE A 100 18.88 15.04 -17.76
CA PHE A 100 19.96 14.53 -18.60
C PHE A 100 19.96 15.20 -19.99
N LEU A 101 18.82 15.26 -20.67
CA LEU A 101 18.70 15.90 -21.98
C LEU A 101 19.04 17.39 -21.95
N PHE A 102 18.65 18.11 -20.89
CA PHE A 102 19.03 19.51 -20.73
C PHE A 102 20.53 19.68 -20.53
N GLN A 103 21.16 18.82 -19.73
CA GLN A 103 22.61 18.84 -19.51
C GLN A 103 23.39 18.63 -20.82
N GLU A 104 22.93 17.72 -21.68
CA GLU A 104 23.56 17.42 -22.97
C GLU A 104 23.32 18.51 -24.02
N THR A 105 22.07 18.95 -24.18
CA THR A 105 21.67 19.80 -25.32
C THR A 105 21.67 21.30 -25.01
N ARG A 106 21.58 21.67 -23.72
CA ARG A 106 21.33 23.04 -23.25
C ARG A 106 20.07 23.68 -23.83
N ASN A 107 19.13 22.87 -24.33
CA ASN A 107 17.88 23.37 -24.88
C ASN A 107 16.90 23.73 -23.75
N PRO A 108 16.41 24.98 -23.68
CA PRO A 108 15.52 25.45 -22.61
C PRO A 108 14.18 24.70 -22.56
N VAL A 109 13.77 24.02 -23.64
CA VAL A 109 12.57 23.16 -23.62
C VAL A 109 12.73 22.01 -22.64
N HIS A 110 13.91 21.38 -22.58
CA HIS A 110 14.16 20.28 -21.64
C HIS A 110 14.25 20.77 -20.20
N GLU A 111 14.78 21.97 -19.96
CA GLU A 111 14.77 22.61 -18.64
C GLU A 111 13.34 22.88 -18.16
N SER A 112 12.49 23.42 -19.04
CA SER A 112 11.07 23.65 -18.74
C SER A 112 10.33 22.35 -18.39
N HIS A 113 10.57 21.27 -19.16
CA HIS A 113 9.97 19.97 -18.86
C HIS A 113 10.48 19.39 -17.53
N ALA A 114 11.79 19.49 -17.25
CA ALA A 114 12.36 19.06 -15.97
C ALA A 114 11.72 19.80 -14.79
N ASN A 115 11.57 21.12 -14.89
CA ASN A 115 10.92 21.93 -13.84
C ASN A 115 9.45 21.54 -13.65
N ALA A 116 8.71 21.30 -14.74
CA ALA A 116 7.32 20.86 -14.67
C ALA A 116 7.19 19.47 -14.02
N ARG A 117 8.06 18.51 -14.35
CA ARG A 117 8.06 17.16 -13.76
C ARG A 117 8.50 17.17 -12.31
N HIS A 118 9.47 18.00 -11.94
CA HIS A 118 9.85 18.20 -10.54
C HIS A 118 8.67 18.71 -9.72
N LYS A 119 7.92 19.69 -10.25
CA LYS A 119 6.71 20.19 -9.60
C LYS A 119 5.67 19.09 -9.43
N ALA A 120 5.44 18.28 -10.46
CA ALA A 120 4.53 17.13 -10.38
C ALA A 120 4.96 16.12 -9.30
N LEU A 121 6.26 15.85 -9.15
CA LEU A 121 6.80 14.99 -8.10
C LEU A 121 6.53 15.56 -6.70
N VAL A 122 6.70 16.88 -6.52
CA VAL A 122 6.38 17.57 -5.25
C VAL A 122 4.89 17.46 -4.93
N GLU A 123 4.02 17.77 -5.91
CA GLU A 123 2.58 17.68 -5.73
C GLU A 123 2.13 16.24 -5.41
N TYR A 124 2.77 15.26 -6.05
CA TYR A 124 2.45 13.84 -5.87
C TYR A 124 2.97 13.26 -4.55
N ALA A 125 4.05 13.80 -3.99
CA ALA A 125 4.58 13.41 -2.69
C ALA A 125 3.54 13.55 -1.56
N THR A 126 2.69 14.58 -1.62
CA THR A 126 1.58 14.75 -0.68
C THR A 126 0.57 13.60 -0.78
N ALA A 127 0.18 13.20 -1.99
CA ALA A 127 -0.74 12.08 -2.22
C ALA A 127 -0.15 10.74 -1.75
N LEU A 128 1.18 10.56 -1.82
CA LEU A 128 1.86 9.39 -1.26
C LEU A 128 1.75 9.33 0.27
N LYS A 129 1.96 10.45 0.97
CA LYS A 129 1.81 10.54 2.43
C LYS A 129 0.38 10.24 2.86
N GLU A 130 -0.62 10.78 2.15
CA GLU A 130 -2.03 10.52 2.41
C GLU A 130 -2.40 9.05 2.19
N SER A 131 -1.91 8.46 1.09
CA SER A 131 -2.13 7.05 0.77
C SER A 131 -1.50 6.14 1.83
N HIS A 132 -0.30 6.47 2.30
CA HIS A 132 0.38 5.80 3.40
C HIS A 132 -0.45 5.84 4.68
N SER A 133 -0.88 7.02 5.15
CA SER A 133 -1.68 7.16 6.36
C SER A 133 -3.02 6.40 6.27
N GLY A 134 -3.65 6.45 5.10
CA GLY A 134 -4.87 5.69 4.83
C GLY A 134 -4.67 4.19 4.86
N LEU A 135 -3.52 3.69 4.39
CA LEU A 135 -3.15 2.28 4.45
C LEU A 135 -2.81 1.84 5.87
N GLU A 136 -2.00 2.62 6.59
CA GLU A 136 -1.62 2.36 7.98
C GLU A 136 -2.84 2.19 8.88
N SER A 137 -3.80 3.10 8.75
CA SER A 137 -5.08 3.04 9.47
C SER A 137 -5.86 1.75 9.15
N ALA A 138 -5.91 1.37 7.86
CA ALA A 138 -6.64 0.18 7.42
C ALA A 138 -5.99 -1.13 7.90
N VAL A 139 -4.66 -1.22 7.84
CA VAL A 139 -3.88 -2.36 8.34
C VAL A 139 -4.06 -2.50 9.85
N SER A 140 -3.87 -1.41 10.60
CA SER A 140 -4.02 -1.41 12.06
C SER A 140 -5.40 -1.90 12.49
N GLU A 141 -6.45 -1.40 11.84
CA GLU A 141 -7.83 -1.80 12.09
C GLU A 141 -8.10 -3.26 11.71
N LEU A 142 -7.57 -3.73 10.57
CA LEU A 142 -7.73 -5.12 10.16
C LEU A 142 -7.07 -6.08 11.15
N LEU A 143 -5.82 -5.81 11.54
CA LEU A 143 -5.07 -6.62 12.49
C LEU A 143 -5.72 -6.65 13.87
N TYR A 144 -6.29 -5.53 14.30
CA TYR A 144 -7.08 -5.47 15.53
C TYR A 144 -8.30 -6.40 15.46
N ARG A 145 -9.08 -6.34 14.37
CA ARG A 145 -10.27 -7.17 14.18
C ARG A 145 -9.95 -8.66 14.05
N LEU A 146 -8.87 -9.00 13.35
CA LEU A 146 -8.43 -10.39 13.21
C LEU A 146 -7.94 -10.98 14.55
N ARG A 147 -7.26 -10.18 15.38
CA ARG A 147 -6.83 -10.61 16.73
C ARG A 147 -7.99 -10.77 17.72
N ARG A 148 -9.01 -9.91 17.65
CA ARG A 148 -10.22 -10.01 18.51
C ARG A 148 -11.20 -11.10 18.09
N ASN A 149 -11.00 -11.72 16.93
CA ASN A 149 -11.88 -12.76 16.42
C ASN A 149 -11.24 -14.17 16.40
N PRO A 150 -10.66 -14.68 17.51
CA PRO A 150 -10.05 -16.00 17.51
C PRO A 150 -11.08 -17.15 17.52
N TYR A 151 -12.36 -16.89 17.89
CA TYR A 151 -13.39 -17.92 18.03
C TYR A 151 -14.80 -17.36 17.80
N ASP A 152 -15.37 -17.61 16.62
CA ASP A 152 -16.81 -17.78 16.50
C ASP A 152 -17.06 -19.29 16.49
N HIS A 153 -17.12 -19.92 17.69
CA HIS A 153 -17.60 -21.28 17.92
C HIS A 153 -18.19 -21.45 19.34
N PRO A 154 -19.09 -22.44 19.56
CA PRO A 154 -20.48 -22.22 19.96
C PRO A 154 -20.81 -22.55 21.44
N SER A 155 -21.99 -22.10 21.88
CA SER A 155 -22.75 -22.56 23.06
C SER A 155 -22.22 -22.21 24.45
N SER A 156 -22.85 -21.21 25.08
CA SER A 156 -22.98 -21.08 26.53
C SER A 156 -24.34 -20.46 26.87
N ALA A 157 -25.41 -21.16 26.47
CA ALA A 157 -26.76 -21.09 27.02
C ALA A 157 -27.45 -22.38 26.53
N ALA A 158 -27.70 -23.40 27.34
CA ALA A 158 -28.37 -23.35 28.62
C ALA A 158 -27.64 -24.17 29.69
N LYS A 159 -27.49 -23.56 30.86
CA LYS A 159 -27.59 -24.28 32.13
C LYS A 159 -29.08 -24.28 32.51
N TYR A 160 -29.52 -25.43 33.02
CA TYR A 160 -30.82 -25.79 33.58
C TYR A 160 -31.91 -26.14 32.57
#